data_AF-A0A421CEU1-F1
#
_entry.id   AF-A0A421CEU1-F1
#
_cell.length_a   1.000
_cell.length_b   1.000
_cell.length_c   1.000
_cell.angle_alpha   90.00
_cell.angle_beta   90.00
_cell.angle_gamma   90.00
#
_symmetry.space_group_name_H-M   'P 1'
#
loop_
_entity.id
_entity.type
_entity.pdbx_description
1 polymer ?
#
loop_
_entity_poly.entity_id
_entity_poly.type
_entity_poly.pdbx_seq_one_letter_code
_entity_poly.pdbx_strand_id
1 'polypeptide(L)'
;MLLFQRNRRNGFALVITLILISFGTIILLASGLQLSRTTGVVSSYQRISSVQNVAGNVVEIASCLFLDNFASFGEDDYEEWGEAVEFTNMLASRSSLESLYWSDFLDFITEDTVGFNMTSPVTSYSDDSGLGEGKYNLSAHVYPIDDVTNRYVVVASAELSGTKRFSIGLISTRRSLQEGLPGLRTVSIDRVLALLRNISKGKGTKNIVGDIVFGDAIVAGTIYLNKSLSNTLEDIIAGVLSASGVVVYDENGNQISDEEKLSEFLGELFTGIEEAPNLLYSQWVQEYLDSLPEAVGATVTLIPNNGGLEFEYEPSPIAIACEGNICFLSDYSDELTISVSGSDEFQAEFTTEGLTITSGASEFSIPSSIASDTTVHIVINGDTTFVSSQEHKISIVDGKYDIRVNGDVTIDTQFVYDVEGLVQAVNNGKGKSLVSNKTAIDAETTIDIILGLLEDQNDSYLRLAAYGGDMSLGYSSATHGDKNLMGDFFVIKNDEGKGGQFLLGDLMTVPNLANPGQGQFAQLFLLGSITTWFFDNPTYITKHGEEIDLLNSLAIVATGDSGSSGNGSSTGNDGELALLGIQTW
;
A
#
# COMPACT_ATOMS: atom_id res chain seq x y z
N MET A 1 -68.83 2.50 -87.88
CA MET A 1 -67.43 2.13 -87.56
C MET A 1 -66.95 3.20 -86.57
N LEU A 2 -66.68 2.97 -85.28
CA LEU A 2 -66.33 1.79 -84.50
C LEU A 2 -67.00 1.84 -83.10
N LEU A 3 -67.61 0.71 -82.75
CA LEU A 3 -67.69 0.05 -81.44
C LEU A 3 -67.54 0.87 -80.14
N PHE A 4 -68.67 0.95 -79.43
CA PHE A 4 -68.76 1.25 -78.01
C PHE A 4 -67.82 0.36 -77.17
N GLN A 5 -66.83 1.00 -76.53
CA GLN A 5 -66.03 0.44 -75.46
C GLN A 5 -66.93 0.13 -74.25
N ARG A 6 -67.27 -1.15 -74.07
CA ARG A 6 -67.88 -1.63 -72.83
C ARG A 6 -66.78 -1.69 -71.75
N ASN A 7 -66.91 -0.82 -70.77
CA ASN A 7 -65.96 -0.53 -69.70
C ASN A 7 -65.58 -1.81 -68.92
N ARG A 8 -64.45 -2.44 -69.27
CA ARG A 8 -63.83 -3.61 -68.57
C ARG A 8 -63.31 -3.29 -67.15
N ARG A 9 -63.53 -2.06 -66.65
CA ARG A 9 -63.03 -1.58 -65.35
C ARG A 9 -63.67 -2.25 -64.13
N ASN A 10 -64.95 -2.63 -64.17
CA ASN A 10 -65.63 -3.15 -62.97
C ASN A 10 -65.32 -4.63 -62.65
N GLY A 11 -65.02 -5.44 -63.67
CA GLY A 11 -64.59 -6.84 -63.45
C GLY A 11 -63.13 -6.97 -63.00
N PHE A 12 -62.27 -6.06 -63.48
CA PHE A 12 -60.86 -6.00 -63.10
C PHE A 12 -60.64 -5.34 -61.74
N ALA A 13 -61.52 -4.42 -61.32
CA ALA A 13 -61.45 -3.80 -60.00
C ALA A 13 -61.57 -4.85 -58.89
N LEU A 14 -62.51 -5.79 -58.99
CA LEU A 14 -62.65 -6.86 -57.99
C LEU A 14 -61.38 -7.72 -57.90
N VAL A 15 -60.82 -8.12 -59.05
CA VAL A 15 -59.60 -8.94 -59.13
C VAL A 15 -58.39 -8.18 -58.59
N ILE A 16 -58.22 -6.90 -58.95
CA ILE A 16 -57.14 -6.05 -58.44
C ILE A 16 -57.29 -5.83 -56.94
N THR A 17 -58.50 -5.59 -56.43
CA THR A 17 -58.75 -5.45 -54.99
C THR A 17 -58.48 -6.75 -54.25
N LEU A 18 -58.84 -7.91 -54.80
CA LEU A 18 -58.52 -9.22 -54.21
C LEU A 18 -57.01 -9.50 -54.21
N ILE A 19 -56.30 -9.14 -55.28
CA ILE A 19 -54.84 -9.23 -55.34
C ILE A 19 -54.21 -8.30 -54.30
N LEU A 20 -54.67 -7.04 -54.19
CA LEU A 20 -54.16 -6.07 -53.22
C LEU A 20 -54.44 -6.49 -51.76
N ILE A 21 -55.63 -7.02 -51.47
CA ILE A 21 -55.98 -7.55 -50.14
C ILE A 21 -55.11 -8.77 -49.81
N SER A 22 -54.95 -9.68 -50.76
CA SER A 22 -54.11 -10.88 -50.58
C SER A 22 -52.64 -10.51 -50.39
N PHE A 23 -52.12 -9.57 -51.18
CA PHE A 23 -50.76 -9.06 -51.06
C PHE A 23 -50.55 -8.30 -49.75
N GLY A 24 -51.51 -7.48 -49.32
CA GLY A 24 -51.50 -6.81 -48.02
C GLY A 24 -51.53 -7.78 -46.84
N THR A 25 -52.28 -8.87 -46.96
CA THR A 25 -52.35 -9.92 -45.93
C THR A 25 -51.04 -10.72 -45.86
N ILE A 26 -50.42 -11.02 -47.01
CA ILE A 26 -49.11 -11.67 -47.07
C ILE A 26 -48.02 -10.77 -46.47
N ILE A 27 -48.03 -9.47 -46.77
CA ILE A 27 -47.09 -8.51 -46.17
C ILE A 27 -47.30 -8.42 -44.66
N LEU A 28 -48.55 -8.34 -44.18
CA LEU A 28 -48.84 -8.31 -42.73
C LEU A 28 -48.39 -9.59 -42.02
N LEU A 29 -48.60 -10.76 -42.63
CA LEU A 29 -48.11 -12.04 -42.11
C LEU A 29 -46.58 -12.09 -42.10
N ALA A 30 -45.92 -11.65 -43.17
CA ALA A 30 -44.47 -11.63 -43.28
C ALA A 30 -43.84 -10.66 -42.26
N SER A 31 -44.41 -9.46 -42.11
CA SER A 31 -44.00 -8.49 -41.09
C SER A 31 -44.27 -8.99 -39.68
N GLY A 32 -45.40 -9.65 -39.42
CA GLY A 32 -45.70 -10.27 -38.13
C GLY A 32 -44.74 -11.40 -37.76
N LEU A 33 -44.33 -12.23 -38.74
CA LEU A 33 -43.32 -13.27 -38.55
C LEU A 33 -41.93 -12.70 -38.31
N GLN A 34 -41.55 -11.64 -39.02
CA GLN A 34 -40.29 -10.93 -38.76
C GLN A 34 -40.29 -10.26 -37.40
N LEU A 35 -41.39 -9.58 -37.01
CA LEU A 35 -41.54 -8.98 -35.69
C LEU A 35 -41.44 -10.04 -34.59
N SER A 36 -42.14 -11.18 -34.75
CA SER A 36 -42.09 -12.29 -33.80
C SER A 36 -40.70 -12.89 -33.67
N ARG A 37 -39.95 -13.05 -34.77
CA ARG A 37 -38.55 -13.49 -34.75
C ARG A 37 -37.65 -12.49 -34.05
N THR A 38 -37.77 -11.20 -34.38
CA THR A 38 -36.98 -10.14 -33.73
C THR A 38 -37.33 -10.01 -32.25
N THR A 39 -38.60 -10.07 -31.87
CA THR A 39 -39.05 -10.06 -30.46
C THR A 39 -38.54 -11.28 -29.71
N GLY A 40 -38.56 -12.47 -30.32
CA GLY A 40 -38.01 -13.69 -29.70
C GLY A 40 -36.49 -13.63 -29.52
N VAL A 41 -35.78 -13.04 -30.48
CA VAL A 41 -34.33 -12.81 -30.39
C VAL A 41 -34.01 -11.76 -29.31
N VAL A 42 -34.71 -10.63 -29.30
CA VAL A 42 -34.52 -9.57 -28.30
C VAL A 42 -34.88 -10.06 -26.90
N SER A 43 -35.98 -10.81 -26.73
CA SER A 43 -36.34 -11.38 -25.43
C SER A 43 -35.33 -12.44 -24.97
N SER A 44 -34.75 -13.21 -25.90
CA SER A 44 -33.66 -14.13 -25.58
C SER A 44 -32.39 -13.41 -25.14
N TYR A 45 -32.02 -12.30 -25.79
CA TYR A 45 -30.86 -11.49 -25.38
C TYR A 45 -31.07 -10.80 -24.04
N GLN A 46 -32.26 -10.22 -23.81
CA GLN A 46 -32.62 -9.64 -22.53
C GLN A 46 -32.58 -10.68 -21.41
N ARG A 47 -33.08 -11.90 -21.69
CA ARG A 47 -33.01 -12.99 -20.72
C ARG A 47 -31.57 -13.41 -20.45
N ILE A 48 -30.74 -13.59 -21.49
CA ILE A 48 -29.33 -13.95 -21.33
C ILE A 48 -28.61 -12.88 -20.51
N SER A 49 -28.74 -11.60 -20.87
CA SER A 49 -28.12 -10.49 -20.14
C SER A 49 -28.62 -10.40 -18.69
N SER A 50 -29.90 -10.64 -18.44
CA SER A 50 -30.44 -10.67 -17.08
C SER A 50 -29.85 -11.82 -16.25
N VAL A 51 -29.73 -13.02 -16.83
CA VAL A 51 -29.11 -14.17 -16.15
C VAL A 51 -27.62 -13.91 -15.89
N GLN A 52 -26.91 -13.26 -16.83
CA GLN A 52 -25.50 -12.87 -16.65
C GLN A 52 -25.30 -11.87 -15.52
N ASN A 53 -26.13 -10.83 -15.47
CA ASN A 53 -26.06 -9.83 -14.41
C ASN A 53 -26.35 -10.46 -13.05
N VAL A 54 -27.36 -11.33 -12.95
CA VAL A 54 -27.65 -12.06 -11.71
C VAL A 54 -26.46 -12.95 -11.33
N ALA A 55 -25.86 -13.70 -12.25
CA ALA A 55 -24.66 -14.49 -11.96
C ALA A 55 -23.47 -13.61 -11.49
N GLY A 56 -23.29 -12.42 -12.04
CA GLY A 56 -22.30 -11.44 -11.56
C GLY A 56 -22.58 -10.95 -10.14
N ASN A 57 -23.84 -10.62 -9.84
CA ASN A 57 -24.24 -10.22 -8.49
C ASN A 57 -24.08 -11.36 -7.46
N VAL A 58 -24.29 -12.62 -7.88
CA VAL A 58 -24.00 -13.80 -7.05
C VAL A 58 -22.51 -13.86 -6.71
N VAL A 59 -21.61 -13.53 -7.64
CA VAL A 59 -20.16 -13.43 -7.35
C VAL A 59 -19.90 -12.36 -6.30
N GLU A 60 -20.47 -11.16 -6.44
CA GLU A 60 -20.27 -10.06 -5.48
C GLU A 60 -20.72 -10.47 -4.07
N ILE A 61 -21.93 -11.03 -3.96
CA ILE A 61 -22.50 -11.44 -2.67
C ILE A 61 -21.75 -12.63 -2.09
N ALA A 62 -21.41 -13.63 -2.90
CA ALA A 62 -20.60 -14.77 -2.45
C ALA A 62 -19.23 -14.32 -1.97
N SER A 63 -18.58 -13.39 -2.67
CA SER A 63 -17.29 -12.83 -2.28
C SER A 63 -17.41 -12.08 -0.96
N CYS A 64 -18.40 -11.18 -0.83
CA CYS A 64 -18.63 -10.43 0.39
C CYS A 64 -18.87 -11.36 1.60
N LEU A 65 -19.77 -12.34 1.46
CA LEU A 65 -20.05 -13.31 2.53
C LEU A 65 -18.85 -14.20 2.86
N PHE A 66 -18.05 -14.56 1.86
CA PHE A 66 -16.83 -15.35 2.06
C PHE A 66 -15.79 -14.54 2.83
N LEU A 67 -15.57 -13.28 2.44
CA LEU A 67 -14.63 -12.36 3.07
C LEU A 67 -15.03 -12.06 4.53
N ASP A 68 -16.30 -11.74 4.77
CA ASP A 68 -16.85 -11.46 6.11
C ASP A 68 -16.68 -12.65 7.08
N ASN A 69 -16.67 -13.87 6.56
CA ASN A 69 -16.60 -15.10 7.35
C ASN A 69 -15.28 -15.86 7.13
N PHE A 70 -14.27 -15.24 6.52
CA PHE A 70 -13.06 -15.95 6.07
C PHE A 70 -12.37 -16.71 7.21
N ALA A 71 -12.24 -16.08 8.37
CA ALA A 71 -11.61 -16.66 9.56
C ALA A 71 -12.39 -17.85 10.17
N SER A 72 -13.62 -18.09 9.74
CA SER A 72 -14.47 -19.17 10.26
C SER A 72 -14.41 -20.45 9.43
N PHE A 73 -13.85 -20.39 8.21
CA PHE A 73 -13.72 -21.55 7.34
C PHE A 73 -12.44 -22.35 7.66
N GLY A 74 -12.56 -23.67 7.75
CA GLY A 74 -11.44 -24.59 7.98
C GLY A 74 -11.35 -25.70 6.93
N GLU A 75 -10.40 -26.62 7.11
CA GLU A 75 -10.19 -27.75 6.19
C GLU A 75 -11.40 -28.71 6.12
N ASP A 76 -12.26 -28.71 7.14
CA ASP A 76 -13.46 -29.55 7.18
C ASP A 76 -14.62 -28.97 6.32
N ASP A 77 -14.50 -27.72 5.83
CA ASP A 77 -15.52 -27.04 5.03
C ASP A 77 -15.32 -27.21 3.51
N TYR A 78 -14.27 -27.94 3.10
CA TYR A 78 -13.99 -28.26 1.70
C TYR A 78 -14.99 -29.26 1.14
N GLU A 79 -15.72 -28.86 0.10
CA GLU A 79 -16.68 -29.69 -0.63
C GLU A 79 -16.42 -29.62 -2.15
N GLU A 80 -16.67 -30.73 -2.86
CA GLU A 80 -16.73 -30.77 -4.33
C GLU A 80 -17.95 -30.00 -4.85
N TRP A 81 -17.80 -29.30 -5.97
CA TRP A 81 -18.91 -28.59 -6.58
C TRP A 81 -19.52 -29.40 -7.73
N GLY A 82 -20.79 -29.78 -7.57
CA GLY A 82 -21.51 -30.58 -8.57
C GLY A 82 -21.67 -29.93 -9.96
N GLU A 83 -21.34 -28.65 -10.12
CA GLU A 83 -21.41 -27.94 -11.41
C GLU A 83 -20.04 -27.69 -12.07
N ALA A 84 -18.92 -28.12 -11.46
CA ALA A 84 -17.57 -27.85 -11.96
C ALA A 84 -17.34 -28.35 -13.41
N VAL A 85 -17.86 -29.53 -13.75
CA VAL A 85 -17.79 -30.10 -15.11
C VAL A 85 -18.59 -29.28 -16.12
N GLU A 86 -19.76 -28.77 -15.75
CA GLU A 86 -20.57 -27.94 -16.66
C GLU A 86 -19.88 -26.59 -16.93
N PHE A 87 -19.28 -26.01 -15.89
CA PHE A 87 -18.53 -24.76 -15.96
C PHE A 87 -17.27 -24.86 -16.84
N THR A 88 -16.43 -25.87 -16.62
CA THR A 88 -15.21 -26.09 -17.43
C THR A 88 -15.52 -26.36 -18.89
N ASN A 89 -16.57 -27.14 -19.18
CA ASN A 89 -17.06 -27.35 -20.54
C ASN A 89 -17.57 -26.06 -21.18
N MET A 90 -18.22 -25.18 -20.42
CA MET A 90 -18.65 -23.87 -20.93
C MET A 90 -17.43 -23.03 -21.35
N LEU A 91 -16.39 -22.96 -20.53
CA LEU A 91 -15.15 -22.23 -20.86
C LEU A 91 -14.49 -22.79 -22.12
N ALA A 92 -14.32 -24.10 -22.21
CA ALA A 92 -13.72 -24.78 -23.35
C ALA A 92 -14.54 -24.64 -24.65
N SER A 93 -15.86 -24.48 -24.56
CA SER A 93 -16.75 -24.36 -25.73
C SER A 93 -16.67 -22.99 -26.43
N ARG A 94 -16.03 -22.00 -25.81
CA ARG A 94 -15.89 -20.65 -26.37
C ARG A 94 -14.70 -20.57 -27.31
N SER A 95 -14.90 -19.91 -28.45
CA SER A 95 -13.92 -19.85 -29.54
C SER A 95 -13.15 -18.52 -29.61
N SER A 96 -12.95 -17.82 -28.48
CA SER A 96 -12.19 -16.56 -28.45
C SER A 96 -10.79 -16.75 -27.85
N LEU A 97 -9.88 -15.84 -28.16
CA LEU A 97 -8.54 -15.84 -27.58
C LEU A 97 -8.59 -15.64 -26.05
N GLU A 98 -9.56 -14.83 -25.60
CA GLU A 98 -9.85 -14.58 -24.19
C GLU A 98 -10.32 -15.84 -23.46
N SER A 99 -11.17 -16.67 -24.08
CA SER A 99 -11.61 -17.92 -23.45
C SER A 99 -10.49 -18.96 -23.33
N LEU A 100 -9.48 -18.91 -24.19
CA LEU A 100 -8.28 -19.74 -24.03
C LEU A 100 -7.49 -19.32 -22.79
N TYR A 101 -7.25 -18.01 -22.58
CA TYR A 101 -6.56 -17.55 -21.38
C TYR A 101 -7.31 -17.90 -20.08
N TRP A 102 -8.63 -17.77 -20.07
CA TRP A 102 -9.42 -18.18 -18.90
C TRP A 102 -9.44 -19.69 -18.71
N SER A 103 -9.49 -20.47 -19.78
CA SER A 103 -9.41 -21.93 -19.69
C SER A 103 -8.05 -22.40 -19.19
N ASP A 104 -6.97 -21.73 -19.58
CA ASP A 104 -5.61 -22.02 -19.09
C ASP A 104 -5.44 -21.57 -17.63
N PHE A 105 -5.99 -20.42 -17.23
CA PHE A 105 -5.91 -19.91 -15.86
C PHE A 105 -6.71 -20.76 -14.85
N LEU A 106 -7.80 -21.38 -15.29
CA LEU A 106 -8.74 -22.12 -14.44
C LEU A 106 -8.62 -23.64 -14.60
N ASP A 107 -7.53 -24.11 -15.18
CA ASP A 107 -7.29 -25.53 -15.45
C ASP A 107 -7.16 -26.38 -14.17
N PHE A 108 -6.84 -25.74 -13.05
CA PHE A 108 -6.82 -26.32 -11.70
C PHE A 108 -8.21 -26.70 -11.17
N ILE A 109 -9.29 -26.10 -11.71
CA ILE A 109 -10.67 -26.45 -11.32
C ILE A 109 -11.11 -27.67 -12.13
N THR A 110 -11.22 -28.81 -11.45
CA THR A 110 -11.64 -30.10 -11.98
C THR A 110 -12.89 -30.62 -11.25
N GLU A 111 -13.42 -31.77 -11.66
CA GLU A 111 -14.57 -32.42 -10.98
C GLU A 111 -14.25 -32.77 -9.52
N ASP A 112 -12.99 -33.10 -9.23
CA ASP A 112 -12.51 -33.52 -7.91
C ASP A 112 -11.94 -32.35 -7.09
N THR A 113 -11.93 -31.12 -7.63
CA THR A 113 -11.38 -29.95 -6.93
C THR A 113 -12.36 -29.53 -5.83
N VAL A 114 -11.86 -29.47 -4.61
CA VAL A 114 -12.64 -29.06 -3.44
C VAL A 114 -12.53 -27.55 -3.18
N GLY A 115 -13.58 -26.95 -2.65
CA GLY A 115 -13.64 -25.52 -2.31
C GLY A 115 -14.72 -25.24 -1.27
N PHE A 116 -14.94 -23.97 -0.94
CA PHE A 116 -15.97 -23.55 0.01
C PHE A 116 -17.32 -23.38 -0.69
N ASN A 117 -18.33 -24.10 -0.21
CA ASN A 117 -19.68 -24.03 -0.77
C ASN A 117 -20.43 -22.80 -0.26
N MET A 118 -20.64 -21.83 -1.16
CA MET A 118 -21.36 -20.58 -0.88
C MET A 118 -22.81 -20.59 -1.37
N THR A 119 -23.30 -21.72 -1.89
CA THR A 119 -24.64 -21.84 -2.47
C THR A 119 -25.74 -21.54 -1.45
N SER A 120 -25.69 -22.16 -0.26
CA SER A 120 -26.69 -21.94 0.79
C SER A 120 -26.66 -20.51 1.35
N PRO A 121 -25.48 -19.93 1.68
CA PRO A 121 -25.36 -18.53 2.06
C PRO A 121 -25.97 -17.57 1.02
N VAL A 122 -25.62 -17.70 -0.25
CA VAL A 122 -26.12 -16.76 -1.28
C VAL A 122 -27.61 -16.94 -1.53
N THR A 123 -28.12 -18.17 -1.54
CA THR A 123 -29.56 -18.42 -1.74
C THR A 123 -30.42 -17.88 -0.59
N SER A 124 -29.86 -17.65 0.60
CA SER A 124 -30.58 -16.95 1.67
C SER A 124 -30.96 -15.49 1.32
N TYR A 125 -30.28 -14.90 0.34
CA TYR A 125 -30.56 -13.57 -0.22
C TYR A 125 -31.34 -13.63 -1.54
N SER A 126 -31.86 -14.79 -1.95
CA SER A 126 -32.49 -14.95 -3.28
C SER A 126 -33.64 -13.97 -3.54
N ASP A 127 -34.33 -13.54 -2.47
CA ASP A 127 -35.45 -12.60 -2.54
C ASP A 127 -35.01 -11.15 -2.81
N ASP A 128 -33.71 -10.85 -2.78
CA ASP A 128 -33.18 -9.53 -3.10
C ASP A 128 -33.43 -9.19 -4.59
N SER A 129 -33.72 -7.91 -4.84
CA SER A 129 -33.92 -7.38 -6.19
C SER A 129 -32.71 -7.58 -7.11
N GLY A 130 -31.49 -7.55 -6.57
CA GLY A 130 -30.22 -7.81 -7.26
C GLY A 130 -30.03 -9.28 -7.64
N LEU A 131 -30.68 -10.21 -6.93
CA LEU A 131 -30.65 -11.66 -7.19
C LEU A 131 -31.90 -12.18 -7.89
N GLY A 132 -32.80 -11.28 -8.26
CA GLY A 132 -33.94 -11.59 -9.12
C GLY A 132 -35.18 -12.11 -8.41
N GLU A 133 -35.35 -11.78 -7.12
CA GLU A 133 -36.58 -11.99 -6.34
C GLU A 133 -37.07 -13.46 -6.32
N GLY A 134 -36.16 -14.40 -6.08
CA GLY A 134 -36.45 -15.82 -5.93
C GLY A 134 -36.77 -16.56 -7.25
N LYS A 135 -36.58 -15.92 -8.41
CA LYS A 135 -36.90 -16.50 -9.72
C LYS A 135 -35.77 -17.37 -10.30
N TYR A 136 -34.56 -17.21 -9.81
CA TYR A 136 -33.35 -17.84 -10.35
C TYR A 136 -32.92 -18.99 -9.44
N ASN A 137 -32.41 -20.06 -10.04
CA ASN A 137 -31.63 -21.04 -9.32
C ASN A 137 -30.18 -20.54 -9.26
N LEU A 138 -29.61 -20.43 -8.07
CA LEU A 138 -28.31 -19.81 -7.82
C LEU A 138 -27.35 -20.84 -7.24
N SER A 139 -26.09 -20.81 -7.66
CA SER A 139 -25.01 -21.58 -7.04
C SER A 139 -23.73 -20.76 -6.97
N ALA A 140 -22.92 -20.98 -5.95
CA ALA A 140 -21.65 -20.31 -5.77
C ALA A 140 -20.66 -21.22 -5.04
N HIS A 141 -19.41 -21.20 -5.47
CA HIS A 141 -18.32 -21.95 -4.88
C HIS A 141 -17.03 -21.13 -4.91
N VAL A 142 -16.21 -21.25 -3.87
CA VAL A 142 -14.93 -20.51 -3.76
C VAL A 142 -13.79 -21.51 -3.73
N TYR A 143 -12.89 -21.43 -4.69
CA TYR A 143 -11.72 -22.30 -4.80
C TYR A 143 -10.46 -21.56 -4.39
N PRO A 144 -9.62 -22.13 -3.51
CA PRO A 144 -8.24 -21.67 -3.39
C PRO A 144 -7.50 -21.93 -4.71
N ILE A 145 -6.61 -21.02 -5.09
CA ILE A 145 -5.71 -21.25 -6.22
C ILE A 145 -4.51 -22.06 -5.70
N ASP A 146 -4.27 -23.23 -6.30
CA ASP A 146 -3.13 -24.09 -5.95
C ASP A 146 -1.81 -23.31 -6.03
N ASP A 147 -0.91 -23.57 -5.07
CA ASP A 147 0.42 -22.96 -4.94
C ASP A 147 0.47 -21.43 -4.73
N VAL A 148 -0.66 -20.76 -4.47
CA VAL A 148 -0.68 -19.31 -4.18
C VAL A 148 -1.50 -18.97 -2.94
N THR A 149 -0.81 -18.61 -1.85
CA THR A 149 -1.42 -18.17 -0.59
C THR A 149 -2.31 -16.94 -0.80
N ASN A 150 -3.47 -16.90 -0.14
CA ASN A 150 -4.41 -15.76 -0.12
C ASN A 150 -4.93 -15.32 -1.49
N ARG A 151 -5.11 -16.27 -2.42
CA ARG A 151 -5.86 -16.05 -3.66
C ARG A 151 -6.94 -17.09 -3.85
N TYR A 152 -8.13 -16.61 -4.20
CA TYR A 152 -9.31 -17.44 -4.38
C TYR A 152 -10.04 -17.06 -5.67
N VAL A 153 -10.65 -18.06 -6.29
CA VAL A 153 -11.57 -17.89 -7.42
C VAL A 153 -12.97 -18.20 -6.95
N VAL A 154 -13.85 -17.21 -7.05
CA VAL A 154 -15.29 -17.42 -6.83
C VAL A 154 -15.91 -17.77 -8.16
N VAL A 155 -16.55 -18.93 -8.25
CA VAL A 155 -17.34 -19.32 -9.42
C VAL A 155 -18.81 -19.35 -9.02
N ALA A 156 -19.64 -18.62 -9.76
CA ALA A 156 -21.06 -18.53 -9.51
C ALA A 156 -21.87 -18.89 -10.75
N SER A 157 -23.08 -19.39 -10.55
CA SER A 157 -24.05 -19.66 -11.60
C SER A 157 -25.43 -19.11 -11.27
N ALA A 158 -26.13 -18.68 -12.31
CA ALA A 158 -27.55 -18.35 -12.24
C ALA A 158 -28.29 -19.05 -13.39
N GLU A 159 -29.46 -19.61 -13.09
CA GLU A 159 -30.32 -20.27 -14.08
C GLU A 159 -31.76 -19.74 -14.01
N LEU A 160 -32.30 -19.40 -15.18
CA LEU A 160 -33.71 -19.09 -15.36
C LEU A 160 -34.27 -19.82 -16.58
N SER A 161 -35.27 -20.68 -16.36
CA SER A 161 -36.02 -21.36 -17.43
C SER A 161 -35.12 -22.09 -18.44
N GLY A 162 -34.12 -22.83 -17.95
CA GLY A 162 -33.17 -23.59 -18.78
C GLY A 162 -32.07 -22.74 -19.45
N THR A 163 -31.98 -21.45 -19.13
CA THR A 163 -30.84 -20.60 -19.51
C THR A 163 -29.94 -20.42 -18.30
N LYS A 164 -28.77 -21.06 -18.32
CA LYS A 164 -27.75 -20.97 -17.27
C LYS A 164 -26.54 -20.17 -17.74
N ARG A 165 -25.97 -19.36 -16.86
CA ARG A 165 -24.72 -18.62 -17.08
C ARG A 165 -23.83 -18.68 -15.84
N PHE A 166 -22.54 -18.59 -16.10
CA PHE A 166 -21.50 -18.60 -15.09
C PHE A 166 -20.79 -17.25 -15.08
N SER A 167 -20.36 -16.86 -13.89
CA SER A 167 -19.53 -15.68 -13.65
C SER A 167 -18.42 -16.05 -12.69
N ILE A 168 -17.30 -15.33 -12.79
CA ILE A 168 -16.14 -15.52 -11.93
C ILE A 168 -15.78 -14.21 -11.24
N GLY A 169 -15.40 -14.33 -9.97
CA GLY A 169 -14.69 -13.31 -9.22
C GLY A 169 -13.27 -13.77 -8.88
N LEU A 170 -12.31 -12.84 -8.95
CA LEU A 170 -10.98 -13.06 -8.40
C LEU A 170 -10.88 -12.35 -7.06
N ILE A 171 -10.67 -13.12 -6.00
CA ILE A 171 -10.32 -12.59 -4.68
C ILE A 171 -8.83 -12.75 -4.50
N SER A 172 -8.17 -11.67 -4.14
CA SER A 172 -6.76 -11.69 -3.74
C SER A 172 -6.55 -10.57 -2.75
N THR A 173 -5.47 -10.66 -1.99
CA THR A 173 -4.97 -9.53 -1.19
C THR A 173 -4.81 -8.34 -2.11
N ARG A 174 -5.40 -7.18 -1.77
CA ARG A 174 -4.90 -5.90 -2.29
C ARG A 174 -3.46 -5.79 -1.82
N ARG A 175 -2.51 -6.00 -2.74
CA ARG A 175 -1.10 -5.82 -2.43
C ARG A 175 -0.75 -4.39 -2.79
N SER A 176 -0.28 -3.62 -1.82
CA SER A 176 0.79 -2.67 -2.12
C SER A 176 2.02 -3.48 -2.52
N LEU A 177 2.78 -2.98 -3.49
CA LEU A 177 4.07 -3.55 -3.91
C LEU A 177 5.12 -3.52 -2.76
N GLN A 178 4.82 -2.86 -1.65
CA GLN A 178 5.62 -2.83 -0.43
C GLN A 178 4.86 -3.56 0.69
N GLU A 179 5.51 -4.55 1.32
CA GLU A 179 5.03 -5.20 2.54
C GLU A 179 4.61 -4.12 3.55
N GLY A 180 3.30 -3.98 3.79
CA GLY A 180 2.77 -2.83 4.54
C GLY A 180 3.15 -2.90 6.01
N LEU A 181 4.14 -2.11 6.41
CA LEU A 181 4.44 -1.85 7.81
C LEU A 181 3.45 -0.80 8.34
N PRO A 182 2.97 -0.91 9.59
CA PRO A 182 2.32 0.19 10.29
C PRO A 182 3.19 1.44 10.19
N GLY A 183 2.58 2.60 9.95
CA GLY A 183 3.33 3.85 9.83
C GLY A 183 4.18 4.12 11.07
N LEU A 184 3.67 3.78 12.25
CA LEU A 184 4.39 3.92 13.52
C LEU A 184 4.37 2.63 14.33
N ARG A 185 5.55 2.08 14.63
CA ARG A 185 5.77 1.08 15.68
C ARG A 185 6.75 1.62 16.71
N THR A 186 6.33 1.75 17.96
CA THR A 186 7.21 2.20 19.03
C THR A 186 6.87 1.62 20.38
N VAL A 187 7.86 1.46 21.26
CA VAL A 187 7.56 1.16 22.67
C VAL A 187 7.11 2.41 23.41
N SER A 188 7.71 3.56 23.11
CA SER A 188 7.36 4.83 23.72
C SER A 188 7.65 6.01 22.79
N ILE A 189 6.78 7.01 22.86
CA ILE A 189 6.91 8.27 22.14
C ILE A 189 6.78 9.42 23.13
N ASP A 190 7.75 10.33 23.15
CA ASP A 190 7.74 11.50 24.04
C ASP A 190 6.95 12.67 23.43
N ARG A 191 5.72 12.39 22.99
CA ARG A 191 4.89 13.37 22.29
C ARG A 191 3.42 13.12 22.56
N VAL A 192 2.67 14.21 22.78
CA VAL A 192 1.22 14.18 22.78
C VAL A 192 0.74 14.43 21.36
N LEU A 193 0.22 13.41 20.68
CA LEU A 193 -0.25 13.55 19.31
C LEU A 193 -1.54 14.35 19.26
N ALA A 194 -1.60 15.33 18.36
CA ALA A 194 -2.77 16.21 18.20
C ALA A 194 -3.11 16.38 16.73
N LEU A 195 -4.37 16.70 16.39
CA LEU A 195 -4.79 16.94 15.00
C LEU A 195 -3.84 17.91 14.26
N LEU A 196 -3.32 17.47 13.11
CA LEU A 196 -2.62 18.31 12.14
C LEU A 196 -3.53 19.44 11.64
N ARG A 197 -3.12 20.69 11.86
CA ARG A 197 -3.90 21.87 11.47
C ARG A 197 -3.04 23.00 10.94
N ASN A 198 -3.64 23.79 10.06
CA ASN A 198 -3.07 25.02 9.57
C ASN A 198 -3.43 26.20 10.49
N ILE A 199 -2.42 26.89 11.01
CA ILE A 199 -2.56 28.02 11.95
C ILE A 199 -2.22 29.38 11.30
N SER A 200 -2.28 29.49 9.97
CA SER A 200 -1.91 30.72 9.28
C SER A 200 -2.68 31.95 9.78
N LYS A 201 -1.94 33.01 10.16
CA LYS A 201 -2.48 34.32 10.59
C LYS A 201 -2.48 35.38 9.48
N GLY A 202 -2.45 35.00 8.20
CA GLY A 202 -2.52 35.97 7.09
C GLY A 202 -2.08 35.47 5.71
N LYS A 203 -2.11 36.36 4.70
CA LYS A 203 -1.72 36.04 3.32
C LYS A 203 -0.20 35.83 3.22
N GLY A 204 0.26 34.58 3.19
CA GLY A 204 1.58 34.25 2.65
C GLY A 204 2.23 32.95 3.16
N THR A 205 2.07 32.61 4.44
CA THR A 205 2.72 31.43 5.04
C THR A 205 1.67 30.55 5.71
N LYS A 206 1.50 29.33 5.19
CA LYS A 206 0.79 28.24 5.87
C LYS A 206 1.74 27.71 6.93
N ASN A 207 1.33 27.80 8.19
CA ASN A 207 2.09 27.26 9.31
C ASN A 207 1.31 26.05 9.81
N ILE A 208 1.98 24.91 9.93
CA ILE A 208 1.33 23.63 10.17
C ILE A 208 1.82 23.09 11.51
N VAL A 209 0.87 22.69 12.35
CA VAL A 209 1.13 22.23 13.72
C VAL A 209 0.23 21.05 14.00
N GLY A 210 0.73 20.09 14.77
CA GLY A 210 0.04 18.84 15.07
C GLY A 210 0.56 17.71 14.21
N ASP A 211 -0.16 16.60 14.23
CA ASP A 211 0.34 15.28 13.90
C ASP A 211 -0.68 14.52 13.07
N ILE A 212 -0.17 13.69 12.17
CA ILE A 212 -0.97 12.70 11.44
C ILE A 212 -0.15 11.43 11.21
N VAL A 213 -0.75 10.28 11.47
CA VAL A 213 -0.27 8.97 11.03
C VAL A 213 -1.29 8.43 10.05
N PHE A 214 -0.94 8.36 8.77
CA PHE A 214 -1.76 7.75 7.73
C PHE A 214 -1.35 6.29 7.59
N GLY A 215 -2.20 5.39 8.06
CA GLY A 215 -1.88 3.98 8.34
C GLY A 215 -1.88 3.65 9.83
N ASP A 216 -1.63 2.39 10.16
CA ASP A 216 -1.72 1.89 11.54
C ASP A 216 -0.62 2.43 12.45
N ALA A 217 -0.93 2.53 13.74
CA ALA A 217 0.01 2.89 14.79
C ALA A 217 -0.01 1.85 15.91
N ILE A 218 1.15 1.27 16.22
CA ILE A 218 1.33 0.29 17.29
C ILE A 218 2.28 0.87 18.34
N VAL A 219 1.73 1.16 19.52
CA VAL A 219 2.48 1.68 20.66
C VAL A 219 2.49 0.65 21.77
N ALA A 220 3.59 -0.08 21.94
CA ALA A 220 3.69 -1.13 22.95
C ALA A 220 3.56 -0.59 24.39
N GLY A 221 3.73 0.71 24.60
CA GLY A 221 3.53 1.40 25.87
C GLY A 221 2.26 2.24 25.91
N THR A 222 2.34 3.38 26.60
CA THR A 222 1.25 4.35 26.68
C THR A 222 1.41 5.42 25.61
N ILE A 223 0.34 5.71 24.88
CA ILE A 223 0.25 6.84 23.96
C ILE A 223 -0.58 7.98 24.58
N TYR A 224 -0.17 9.22 24.28
CA TYR A 224 -0.84 10.44 24.73
C TYR A 224 -1.45 11.16 23.53
N LEU A 225 -2.75 11.48 23.61
CA LEU A 225 -3.51 12.09 22.52
C LEU A 225 -4.18 13.39 23.01
N ASN A 226 -4.36 14.35 22.10
CA ASN A 226 -5.06 15.59 22.38
C ASN A 226 -6.35 15.68 21.55
N LYS A 227 -7.49 15.70 22.26
CA LYS A 227 -8.83 15.84 21.70
C LYS A 227 -9.28 17.30 21.75
N SER A 228 -9.44 17.89 20.58
CA SER A 228 -10.16 19.15 20.35
C SER A 228 -11.68 18.93 20.23
N LEU A 229 -12.44 20.02 20.16
CA LEU A 229 -13.92 19.98 20.12
C LEU A 229 -14.51 19.15 18.99
N SER A 230 -13.84 19.07 17.83
CA SER A 230 -14.43 18.50 16.61
C SER A 230 -13.63 17.36 15.98
N ASN A 231 -12.48 16.96 16.54
CA ASN A 231 -11.69 15.89 15.94
C ASN A 231 -12.01 14.52 16.55
N THR A 232 -11.87 13.50 15.71
CA THR A 232 -11.90 12.07 16.05
C THR A 232 -10.48 11.53 16.17
N LEU A 233 -10.34 10.24 16.51
CA LEU A 233 -9.07 9.53 16.45
C LEU A 233 -8.53 9.47 15.01
N GLU A 234 -9.39 9.25 14.02
CA GLU A 234 -9.04 9.19 12.57
C GLU A 234 -8.29 10.44 12.09
N ASP A 235 -8.65 11.59 12.64
CA ASP A 235 -8.01 12.86 12.26
C ASP A 235 -6.55 12.95 12.76
N ILE A 236 -6.12 12.08 13.68
CA ILE A 236 -4.74 11.99 14.20
C ILE A 236 -4.05 10.72 13.70
N ILE A 237 -4.77 9.60 13.67
CA ILE A 237 -4.32 8.29 13.21
C ILE A 237 -5.38 7.78 12.25
N ALA A 238 -5.16 7.96 10.96
CA ALA A 238 -6.02 7.48 9.89
C ALA A 238 -5.70 6.00 9.61
N GLY A 239 -5.96 5.16 10.62
CA GLY A 239 -5.67 3.73 10.69
C GLY A 239 -6.06 3.18 12.07
N VAL A 240 -5.70 1.93 12.36
CA VAL A 240 -5.93 1.33 13.68
C VAL A 240 -4.82 1.75 14.64
N LEU A 241 -5.21 2.25 15.83
CA LEU A 241 -4.32 2.45 16.96
C LEU A 241 -4.33 1.22 17.86
N SER A 242 -3.21 0.53 17.96
CA SER A 242 -3.00 -0.53 18.95
C SER A 242 -2.07 -0.03 20.05
N ALA A 243 -2.51 -0.03 21.32
CA ALA A 243 -1.65 0.38 22.42
C ALA A 243 -1.94 -0.32 23.75
N SER A 244 -0.92 -0.47 24.61
CA SER A 244 -1.10 -1.00 25.97
C SER A 244 -1.79 0.00 26.91
N GLY A 245 -1.69 1.29 26.62
CA GLY A 245 -2.39 2.33 27.37
C GLY A 245 -2.64 3.56 26.52
N VAL A 246 -3.76 4.25 26.78
CA VAL A 246 -4.09 5.51 26.11
C VAL A 246 -4.48 6.56 27.15
N VAL A 247 -3.91 7.75 27.02
CA VAL A 247 -4.26 8.93 27.81
C VAL A 247 -4.71 10.03 26.85
N VAL A 248 -5.95 10.50 27.00
CA VAL A 248 -6.50 11.57 26.15
C VAL A 248 -6.69 12.83 26.97
N TYR A 249 -6.19 13.95 26.47
CA TYR A 249 -6.41 15.29 27.02
C TYR A 249 -7.49 16.03 26.23
N ASP A 250 -8.29 16.86 26.91
CA ASP A 250 -9.24 17.77 26.27
C ASP A 250 -8.56 19.06 25.79
N GLU A 251 -9.33 19.91 25.10
CA GLU A 251 -8.87 21.21 24.59
C GLU A 251 -8.32 22.17 25.66
N ASN A 252 -8.64 21.93 26.93
CA ASN A 252 -8.18 22.72 28.07
C ASN A 252 -6.95 22.09 28.75
N GLY A 253 -6.43 20.97 28.22
CA GLY A 253 -5.30 20.22 28.76
C GLY A 253 -5.66 19.34 29.96
N ASN A 254 -6.94 19.08 30.23
CA ASN A 254 -7.35 18.17 31.30
C ASN A 254 -7.47 16.75 30.75
N GLN A 255 -7.00 15.77 31.51
CA GLN A 255 -7.18 14.37 31.15
C GLN A 255 -8.67 14.00 31.17
N ILE A 256 -9.14 13.38 30.09
CA ILE A 256 -10.47 12.76 30.01
C ILE A 256 -10.42 11.47 30.83
N SER A 257 -11.08 11.48 31.99
CA SER A 257 -11.20 10.31 32.87
C SER A 257 -12.57 9.63 32.78
N ASP A 258 -13.46 10.14 31.94
CA ASP A 258 -14.81 9.63 31.74
C ASP A 258 -14.77 8.54 30.65
N GLU A 259 -15.17 7.32 31.02
CA GLU A 259 -15.07 6.14 30.15
C GLU A 259 -15.95 6.25 28.89
N GLU A 260 -17.13 6.88 28.99
CA GLU A 260 -18.05 7.04 27.86
C GLU A 260 -17.45 8.00 26.82
N LYS A 261 -16.90 9.13 27.28
CA LYS A 261 -16.21 10.10 26.40
C LYS A 261 -14.92 9.55 25.80
N LEU A 262 -14.20 8.72 26.54
CA LEU A 262 -12.99 8.07 26.05
C LEU A 262 -13.35 7.05 24.97
N SER A 263 -14.36 6.22 25.21
CA SER A 263 -14.87 5.25 24.24
C SER A 263 -15.44 5.91 22.99
N GLU A 264 -16.12 7.04 23.11
CA GLU A 264 -16.64 7.82 21.97
C GLU A 264 -15.51 8.35 21.08
N PHE A 265 -14.40 8.80 21.68
CA PHE A 265 -13.26 9.32 20.93
C PHE A 265 -12.44 8.21 20.27
N LEU A 266 -12.18 7.12 20.99
CA LEU A 266 -11.38 6.00 20.50
C LEU A 266 -12.12 5.14 19.47
N GLY A 267 -13.43 4.94 19.66
CA GLY A 267 -14.28 4.20 18.73
C GLY A 267 -13.82 2.75 18.51
N GLU A 268 -14.09 2.24 17.31
CA GLU A 268 -13.70 0.89 16.86
C GLU A 268 -12.24 0.82 16.36
N LEU A 269 -11.57 1.96 16.25
CA LEU A 269 -10.21 2.07 15.72
C LEU A 269 -9.12 1.92 16.77
N PHE A 270 -9.50 1.67 18.02
CA PHE A 270 -8.57 1.40 19.11
C PHE A 270 -8.61 -0.07 19.51
N THR A 271 -7.42 -0.69 19.54
CA THR A 271 -7.21 -2.05 20.05
C THR A 271 -6.24 -2.02 21.24
N GLY A 272 -6.62 -2.66 22.34
CA GLY A 272 -5.76 -2.80 23.51
C GLY A 272 -4.72 -3.89 23.32
N ILE A 273 -3.45 -3.61 23.64
CA ILE A 273 -2.36 -4.60 23.65
C ILE A 273 -2.18 -5.13 25.06
N GLU A 274 -2.47 -6.43 25.26
CA GLU A 274 -2.24 -7.12 26.54
C GLU A 274 -0.81 -7.62 26.72
N GLU A 275 -0.05 -7.74 25.63
CA GLU A 275 1.32 -8.24 25.62
C GLU A 275 2.29 -7.27 26.27
N ALA A 276 3.34 -7.81 26.89
CA ALA A 276 4.37 -6.99 27.52
C ALA A 276 5.18 -6.22 26.44
N PRO A 277 5.51 -4.93 26.65
CA PRO A 277 6.17 -4.12 25.63
C PRO A 277 7.49 -4.72 25.11
N ASN A 278 8.27 -5.34 26.00
CA ASN A 278 9.51 -6.02 25.63
C ASN A 278 9.30 -7.23 24.71
N LEU A 279 8.20 -7.96 24.90
CA LEU A 279 7.92 -9.16 24.11
C LEU A 279 7.54 -8.75 22.69
N LEU A 280 6.62 -7.79 22.56
CA LEU A 280 6.19 -7.25 21.28
C LEU A 280 7.36 -6.61 20.52
N TYR A 281 8.19 -5.81 21.20
CA TYR A 281 9.39 -5.24 20.60
C TYR A 281 10.38 -6.32 20.13
N SER A 282 10.58 -7.38 20.92
CA SER A 282 11.47 -8.48 20.52
C SER A 282 10.98 -9.22 19.28
N GLN A 283 9.65 -9.31 19.08
CA GLN A 283 9.08 -9.87 17.86
C GLN A 283 9.40 -8.99 16.66
N TRP A 284 9.25 -7.66 16.76
CA TRP A 284 9.61 -6.73 15.68
C TRP A 284 11.10 -6.79 15.33
N VAL A 285 11.96 -6.96 16.33
CA VAL A 285 13.40 -7.14 16.12
C VAL A 285 13.68 -8.43 15.37
N GLN A 286 13.08 -9.54 15.79
CA GLN A 286 13.27 -10.84 15.14
C GLN A 286 12.74 -10.83 13.70
N GLU A 287 11.56 -10.27 13.50
CA GLU A 287 10.95 -10.04 12.20
C GLU A 287 11.90 -9.30 11.24
N TYR A 288 12.51 -8.20 11.70
CA TYR A 288 13.50 -7.48 10.90
C TYR A 288 14.73 -8.33 10.61
N LEU A 289 15.29 -9.01 11.61
CA LEU A 289 16.48 -9.84 11.44
C LEU A 289 16.24 -11.01 10.47
N ASP A 290 15.06 -11.62 10.51
CA ASP A 290 14.65 -12.71 9.62
C ASP A 290 14.43 -12.23 8.18
N SER A 291 14.21 -10.92 7.97
CA SER A 291 14.01 -10.34 6.64
C SER A 291 15.31 -10.12 5.85
N LEU A 292 16.47 -10.15 6.52
CA LEU A 292 17.78 -9.95 5.89
C LEU A 292 18.38 -11.28 5.43
N PRO A 293 18.96 -11.37 4.22
CA PRO A 293 19.71 -12.56 3.82
C PRO A 293 20.90 -12.82 4.76
N GLU A 294 20.88 -13.97 5.45
CA GLU A 294 21.92 -14.34 6.42
C GLU A 294 23.31 -14.54 5.77
N ALA A 295 23.34 -14.96 4.51
CA ALA A 295 24.57 -15.28 3.80
C ALA A 295 25.28 -14.00 3.30
N VAL A 296 26.55 -13.83 3.70
CA VAL A 296 27.38 -12.74 3.20
C VAL A 296 28.07 -13.22 1.90
N GLY A 297 27.84 -12.52 0.80
CA GLY A 297 28.43 -12.87 -0.49
C GLY A 297 29.82 -12.26 -0.72
N ALA A 298 30.03 -11.07 -0.16
CA ALA A 298 31.27 -10.31 -0.28
C ALA A 298 31.48 -9.38 0.92
N THR A 299 32.74 -9.16 1.29
CA THR A 299 33.17 -8.17 2.27
C THR A 299 34.08 -7.13 1.61
N VAL A 300 33.66 -5.87 1.65
CA VAL A 300 34.43 -4.71 1.19
C VAL A 300 35.04 -4.03 2.42
N THR A 301 36.36 -3.96 2.47
CA THR A 301 37.08 -3.31 3.57
C THR A 301 37.59 -1.94 3.13
N LEU A 302 36.98 -0.88 3.63
CA LEU A 302 37.37 0.51 3.38
C LEU A 302 38.29 0.99 4.52
N ILE A 303 39.60 0.86 4.34
CA ILE A 303 40.60 1.44 5.25
C ILE A 303 41.14 2.72 4.61
N PRO A 304 41.34 3.82 5.36
CA PRO A 304 41.93 5.04 4.82
C PRO A 304 43.28 4.78 4.11
N ASN A 305 43.29 5.00 2.79
CA ASN A 305 44.44 4.82 1.88
C ASN A 305 44.83 3.37 1.53
N ASN A 306 44.01 2.37 1.89
CA ASN A 306 44.23 0.99 1.45
C ASN A 306 42.92 0.18 1.45
N GLY A 307 42.17 0.19 0.36
CA GLY A 307 40.97 -0.65 0.20
C GLY A 307 41.31 -2.15 0.14
N GLY A 308 40.43 -3.00 0.64
CA GLY A 308 40.50 -4.45 0.56
C GLY A 308 39.16 -5.06 0.12
N LEU A 309 39.22 -6.25 -0.50
CA LEU A 309 38.04 -6.99 -0.95
C LEU A 309 38.26 -8.47 -0.67
N GLU A 310 37.28 -9.10 -0.02
CA GLU A 310 37.26 -10.53 0.24
C GLU A 310 35.91 -11.11 -0.20
N PHE A 311 35.94 -12.22 -0.92
CA PHE A 311 34.74 -12.98 -1.28
C PHE A 311 34.59 -14.20 -0.37
N GLU A 312 33.36 -14.50 0.05
CA GLU A 312 33.09 -15.67 0.89
C GLU A 312 33.09 -16.98 0.08
N TYR A 313 32.65 -16.90 -1.18
CA TYR A 313 32.55 -18.03 -2.11
C TYR A 313 33.35 -17.75 -3.39
N GLU A 314 33.93 -18.80 -3.98
CA GLU A 314 34.64 -18.72 -5.26
C GLU A 314 34.14 -19.83 -6.21
N PRO A 315 33.50 -19.48 -7.35
CA PRO A 315 33.15 -18.13 -7.80
C PRO A 315 32.01 -17.51 -6.97
N SER A 316 32.12 -16.23 -6.63
CA SER A 316 31.02 -15.50 -5.98
C SER A 316 29.97 -15.09 -7.03
N PRO A 317 28.67 -15.21 -6.73
CA PRO A 317 27.61 -14.61 -7.55
C PRO A 317 27.53 -13.07 -7.38
N ILE A 318 28.36 -12.47 -6.52
CA ILE A 318 28.57 -11.03 -6.45
C ILE A 318 29.88 -10.69 -7.19
N ALA A 319 29.85 -9.72 -8.09
CA ALA A 319 31.05 -9.21 -8.76
C ALA A 319 31.34 -7.77 -8.35
N ILE A 320 32.47 -7.57 -7.66
CA ILE A 320 32.99 -6.25 -7.26
C ILE A 320 34.36 -6.05 -7.92
N ALA A 321 34.54 -4.88 -8.52
CA ALA A 321 35.81 -4.47 -9.11
C ALA A 321 36.40 -3.30 -8.31
N CYS A 322 37.69 -3.40 -7.97
CA CYS A 322 38.40 -2.36 -7.23
C CYS A 322 39.57 -1.81 -8.03
N GLU A 323 39.61 -0.49 -8.19
CA GLU A 323 40.71 0.26 -8.78
C GLU A 323 41.39 1.12 -7.70
N GLY A 324 42.40 0.55 -7.05
CA GLY A 324 43.07 1.20 -5.92
C GLY A 324 42.17 1.24 -4.68
N ASN A 325 41.75 2.44 -4.27
CA ASN A 325 40.90 2.64 -3.08
C ASN A 325 39.40 2.78 -3.41
N ILE A 326 39.02 2.66 -4.69
CA ILE A 326 37.64 2.79 -5.16
C ILE A 326 37.19 1.40 -5.61
N CYS A 327 36.09 0.93 -5.04
CA CYS A 327 35.43 -0.32 -5.42
C CYS A 327 34.04 -0.01 -5.97
N PHE A 328 33.59 -0.77 -6.95
CA PHE A 328 32.25 -0.63 -7.51
C PHE A 328 31.60 -2.00 -7.71
N LEU A 329 30.30 -2.07 -7.41
CA LEU A 329 29.48 -3.24 -7.67
C LEU A 329 29.19 -3.34 -9.18
N SER A 330 29.38 -4.52 -9.74
CA SER A 330 29.19 -4.78 -11.18
C SER A 330 28.17 -5.88 -11.49
N ASP A 331 27.94 -6.80 -10.56
CA ASP A 331 26.90 -7.82 -10.62
C ASP A 331 26.49 -8.24 -9.21
N TYR A 332 25.23 -8.62 -9.02
CA TYR A 332 24.66 -8.83 -7.69
C TYR A 332 23.48 -9.83 -7.69
N SER A 333 23.31 -10.51 -6.56
CA SER A 333 22.22 -11.44 -6.28
C SER A 333 21.56 -11.02 -4.96
N ASP A 334 20.24 -10.82 -4.97
CA ASP A 334 19.43 -10.43 -3.80
C ASP A 334 19.41 -11.47 -2.68
N GLU A 335 19.72 -12.72 -2.97
CA GLU A 335 19.91 -13.76 -1.95
C GLU A 335 21.12 -13.53 -1.02
N LEU A 336 21.93 -12.49 -1.23
CA LEU A 336 23.19 -12.27 -0.51
C LEU A 336 23.37 -10.86 0.02
N THR A 337 24.04 -10.77 1.16
CA THR A 337 24.41 -9.50 1.79
C THR A 337 25.84 -9.07 1.41
N ILE A 338 26.04 -7.77 1.16
CA ILE A 338 27.37 -7.16 1.07
C ILE A 338 27.75 -6.56 2.42
N SER A 339 28.87 -6.99 3.00
CA SER A 339 29.38 -6.41 4.24
C SER A 339 30.43 -5.32 3.95
N VAL A 340 30.27 -4.14 4.56
CA VAL A 340 31.24 -3.04 4.52
C VAL A 340 31.90 -2.91 5.89
N SER A 341 33.23 -2.85 5.93
CA SER A 341 34.02 -2.80 7.17
C SER A 341 35.29 -1.97 6.99
N GLY A 342 36.09 -1.80 8.05
CA GLY A 342 37.46 -1.23 7.95
C GLY A 342 37.65 0.14 8.62
N SER A 343 36.57 0.78 9.07
CA SER A 343 36.55 2.04 9.82
C SER A 343 35.49 1.95 10.92
N ASP A 344 35.63 2.78 11.95
CA ASP A 344 34.58 2.96 12.97
C ASP A 344 33.55 4.01 12.51
N GLU A 345 33.92 4.88 11.56
CA GLU A 345 33.07 5.95 11.01
C GLU A 345 33.00 5.89 9.47
N PHE A 346 31.81 6.05 8.90
CA PHE A 346 31.51 6.07 7.47
C PHE A 346 30.65 7.27 7.08
N GLN A 347 30.76 7.68 5.81
CA GLN A 347 29.81 8.59 5.18
C GLN A 347 29.13 7.90 3.99
N ALA A 348 27.83 8.06 3.88
CA ALA A 348 27.03 7.51 2.78
C ALA A 348 26.28 8.62 2.04
N GLU A 349 26.18 8.56 0.73
CA GLU A 349 25.48 9.54 -0.10
C GLU A 349 24.65 8.83 -1.17
N PHE A 350 23.36 9.20 -1.27
CA PHE A 350 22.49 8.77 -2.37
C PHE A 350 22.43 9.84 -3.46
N THR A 351 22.59 9.39 -4.70
CA THR A 351 22.50 10.22 -5.90
C THR A 351 21.70 9.51 -6.98
N THR A 352 21.44 10.19 -8.10
CA THR A 352 20.87 9.56 -9.31
C THR A 352 21.80 8.55 -9.98
N GLU A 353 23.05 8.40 -9.52
CA GLU A 353 23.96 7.35 -9.98
C GLU A 353 23.95 6.13 -9.06
N GLY A 354 23.26 6.21 -7.92
CA GLY A 354 23.16 5.17 -6.90
C GLY A 354 23.70 5.59 -5.53
N LEU A 355 24.15 4.62 -4.75
CA LEU A 355 24.67 4.80 -3.39
C LEU A 355 26.19 4.74 -3.36
N THR A 356 26.81 5.70 -2.68
CA THR A 356 28.25 5.69 -2.41
C THR A 356 28.53 5.67 -0.91
N ILE A 357 29.39 4.76 -0.46
CA ILE A 357 29.84 4.63 0.93
C ILE A 357 31.34 4.91 0.98
N THR A 358 31.76 5.80 1.88
CA THR A 358 33.15 6.27 1.98
C THR A 358 33.69 6.14 3.39
N SER A 359 35.00 5.89 3.46
CA SER A 359 35.80 6.05 4.68
C SER A 359 37.16 6.66 4.32
N GLY A 360 37.39 7.89 4.78
CA GLY A 360 38.59 8.66 4.44
C GLY A 360 38.72 8.89 2.93
N ALA A 361 39.69 8.24 2.29
CA ALA A 361 39.94 8.34 0.84
C ALA A 361 39.52 7.08 0.07
N SER A 362 38.85 6.13 0.74
CA SER A 362 38.39 4.87 0.17
C SER A 362 36.88 4.91 -0.02
N GLU A 363 36.40 4.31 -1.10
CA GLU A 363 35.02 4.41 -1.58
C GLU A 363 34.51 3.06 -2.07
N PHE A 364 33.24 2.78 -1.79
CA PHE A 364 32.47 1.71 -2.39
C PHE A 364 31.19 2.27 -3.00
N SER A 365 31.00 2.09 -4.30
CA SER A 365 29.86 2.63 -5.05
C SER A 365 28.97 1.52 -5.59
N ILE A 366 27.66 1.71 -5.46
CA ILE A 366 26.61 0.79 -5.89
C ILE A 366 25.78 1.51 -6.94
N PRO A 367 25.88 1.14 -8.23
CA PRO A 367 25.15 1.80 -9.30
C PRO A 367 23.63 1.64 -9.18
N SER A 368 22.87 2.70 -9.46
CA SER A 368 21.40 2.62 -9.44
C SER A 368 20.84 1.62 -10.44
N SER A 369 21.52 1.36 -11.56
CA SER A 369 21.12 0.34 -12.53
C SER A 369 21.08 -1.08 -11.96
N ILE A 370 21.86 -1.37 -10.91
CA ILE A 370 21.81 -2.66 -10.21
C ILE A 370 20.69 -2.63 -9.18
N ALA A 371 20.60 -1.53 -8.41
CA ALA A 371 19.60 -1.37 -7.36
C ALA A 371 18.16 -1.19 -7.91
N SER A 372 17.98 -0.79 -9.16
CA SER A 372 16.66 -0.72 -9.80
C SER A 372 16.11 -2.12 -10.12
N ASP A 373 17.00 -3.01 -10.57
CA ASP A 373 16.66 -4.35 -11.03
C ASP A 373 16.34 -5.27 -9.85
N THR A 374 17.06 -5.12 -8.72
CA THR A 374 16.83 -5.89 -7.50
C THR A 374 17.22 -5.13 -6.22
N THR A 375 16.75 -5.59 -5.06
CA THR A 375 17.05 -4.99 -3.75
C THR A 375 18.47 -5.33 -3.32
N VAL A 376 19.30 -4.31 -3.11
CA VAL A 376 20.68 -4.51 -2.63
C VAL A 376 20.75 -4.47 -1.11
N HIS A 377 21.11 -5.61 -0.51
CA HIS A 377 21.25 -5.80 0.94
C HIS A 377 22.68 -5.49 1.41
N ILE A 378 22.82 -4.53 2.32
CA ILE A 378 24.10 -3.94 2.74
C ILE A 378 24.19 -3.92 4.27
N VAL A 379 25.31 -4.39 4.82
CA VAL A 379 25.62 -4.27 6.25
C VAL A 379 26.88 -3.44 6.43
N ILE A 380 26.77 -2.26 7.05
CA ILE A 380 27.89 -1.36 7.36
C ILE A 380 28.28 -1.55 8.83
N ASN A 381 29.52 -1.96 9.08
CA ASN A 381 30.04 -2.22 10.43
C ASN A 381 30.77 -1.00 10.98
N GLY A 382 30.02 0.01 11.43
CA GLY A 382 30.51 1.24 12.05
C GLY A 382 29.47 2.35 11.96
N ASP A 383 29.67 3.42 12.71
CA ASP A 383 28.75 4.57 12.72
C ASP A 383 28.71 5.21 11.34
N THR A 384 27.52 5.55 10.86
CA THR A 384 27.34 6.03 9.47
C THR A 384 26.55 7.33 9.43
N THR A 385 27.13 8.34 8.78
CA THR A 385 26.45 9.61 8.49
C THR A 385 26.01 9.65 7.05
N PHE A 386 24.71 9.73 6.81
CA PHE A 386 24.14 9.98 5.49
C PHE A 386 24.16 11.47 5.19
N VAL A 387 24.90 11.84 4.15
CA VAL A 387 25.17 13.21 3.74
C VAL A 387 24.72 13.43 2.30
N SER A 388 24.80 14.68 1.84
CA SER A 388 24.83 14.98 0.42
C SER A 388 25.90 16.02 0.13
N SER A 389 26.22 16.23 -1.16
CA SER A 389 27.13 17.26 -1.68
C SER A 389 27.01 18.64 -1.02
N GLN A 390 25.83 19.00 -0.48
CA GLN A 390 25.67 20.05 0.52
C GLN A 390 24.74 19.55 1.63
N GLU A 391 25.09 19.86 2.89
CA GLU A 391 24.29 19.54 4.08
C GLU A 391 22.83 20.00 3.89
N HIS A 392 21.86 19.17 4.32
CA HIS A 392 20.41 19.43 4.25
C HIS A 392 19.77 19.51 2.86
N LYS A 393 20.51 19.19 1.79
CA LYS A 393 19.90 18.99 0.47
C LYS A 393 19.20 17.66 0.34
N ILE A 394 18.40 17.53 -0.73
CA ILE A 394 17.77 16.28 -1.12
C ILE A 394 18.81 15.34 -1.70
N SER A 395 18.96 14.19 -1.06
CA SER A 395 19.60 12.99 -1.61
C SER A 395 18.52 12.15 -2.28
N ILE A 396 18.70 11.92 -3.58
CA ILE A 396 17.74 11.16 -4.38
C ILE A 396 18.04 9.68 -4.20
N VAL A 397 17.05 8.93 -3.71
CA VAL A 397 17.12 7.48 -3.59
C VAL A 397 16.60 6.88 -4.91
N ASP A 398 17.55 6.50 -5.76
CA ASP A 398 17.32 5.85 -7.06
C ASP A 398 17.69 4.36 -6.95
N GLY A 399 16.67 3.49 -6.96
CA GLY A 399 16.79 2.04 -6.74
C GLY A 399 16.29 1.55 -5.37
N LYS A 400 16.47 0.26 -5.12
CA LYS A 400 16.00 -0.49 -3.96
C LYS A 400 17.17 -0.88 -3.05
N TYR A 401 17.20 -0.33 -1.85
CA TYR A 401 18.27 -0.53 -0.89
C TYR A 401 17.73 -1.02 0.44
N ASP A 402 18.39 -2.02 1.01
CA ASP A 402 18.16 -2.48 2.38
C ASP A 402 19.48 -2.41 3.15
N ILE A 403 19.59 -1.43 4.04
CA ILE A 403 20.83 -1.04 4.69
C ILE A 403 20.71 -1.23 6.19
N ARG A 404 21.56 -2.08 6.75
CA ARG A 404 21.77 -2.20 8.19
C ARG A 404 23.10 -1.58 8.58
N VAL A 405 23.06 -0.63 9.49
CA VAL A 405 24.25 -0.05 10.13
C VAL A 405 24.38 -0.66 11.53
N ASN A 406 25.49 -1.34 11.78
CA ASN A 406 25.82 -1.89 13.09
C ASN A 406 26.53 -0.81 13.93
N GLY A 407 25.76 0.21 14.32
CA GLY A 407 26.25 1.42 14.99
C GLY A 407 25.21 2.54 14.94
N ASP A 408 25.63 3.75 15.26
CA ASP A 408 24.78 4.94 15.19
C ASP A 408 24.58 5.38 13.73
N VAL A 409 23.38 5.87 13.43
CA VAL A 409 23.03 6.44 12.13
C VAL A 409 22.74 7.93 12.30
N THR A 410 23.40 8.77 11.51
CA THR A 410 23.06 10.21 11.43
C THR A 410 22.55 10.55 10.04
N ILE A 411 21.35 11.11 9.92
CA ILE A 411 20.77 11.55 8.65
C ILE A 411 20.89 13.07 8.53
N ASP A 412 21.96 13.55 7.89
CA ASP A 412 22.26 14.97 7.68
C ASP A 412 21.87 15.46 6.26
N THR A 413 20.85 14.82 5.70
CA THR A 413 20.27 15.10 4.38
C THR A 413 18.75 14.92 4.44
N GLN A 414 18.11 14.90 3.28
CA GLN A 414 16.68 14.62 3.07
C GLN A 414 16.63 13.43 2.10
N PHE A 415 15.84 12.40 2.40
CA PHE A 415 15.69 11.27 1.48
C PHE A 415 14.40 11.44 0.69
N VAL A 416 14.51 11.37 -0.64
CA VAL A 416 13.37 11.48 -1.54
C VAL A 416 13.54 10.45 -2.65
N TYR A 417 12.52 9.64 -2.91
CA TYR A 417 12.53 8.68 -4.02
C TYR A 417 12.66 9.41 -5.38
N ASP A 418 13.25 8.74 -6.37
CA ASP A 418 13.44 9.29 -7.71
C ASP A 418 12.14 9.33 -8.55
N VAL A 419 11.12 9.98 -7.99
CA VAL A 419 9.85 10.26 -8.65
C VAL A 419 9.78 11.76 -8.85
N GLU A 420 9.72 12.21 -10.11
CA GLU A 420 9.78 13.64 -10.45
C GLU A 420 8.73 14.46 -9.69
N GLY A 421 7.51 13.93 -9.56
CA GLY A 421 6.43 14.57 -8.81
C GLY A 421 6.73 14.74 -7.32
N LEU A 422 7.35 13.73 -6.68
CA LEU A 422 7.73 13.77 -5.26
C LEU A 422 8.87 14.75 -5.01
N VAL A 423 9.91 14.71 -5.86
CA VAL A 423 11.01 15.67 -5.80
C VAL A 423 10.47 17.09 -5.97
N GLN A 424 9.55 17.34 -6.91
CA GLN A 424 8.92 18.65 -7.08
C GLN A 424 8.00 19.05 -5.92
N ALA A 425 7.35 18.09 -5.25
CA ALA A 425 6.45 18.36 -4.14
C ALA A 425 7.18 18.98 -2.94
N VAL A 426 8.40 18.51 -2.65
CA VAL A 426 9.20 18.92 -1.49
C VAL A 426 10.31 19.94 -1.82
N ASN A 427 10.78 20.00 -3.07
CA ASN A 427 11.83 20.93 -3.48
C ASN A 427 11.33 22.39 -3.60
N ASN A 428 12.05 23.33 -2.96
CA ASN A 428 11.78 24.77 -3.00
C ASN A 428 12.88 25.58 -3.72
N GLY A 429 13.85 24.90 -4.34
CA GLY A 429 14.92 25.56 -5.10
C GLY A 429 14.39 26.30 -6.33
N LYS A 430 14.86 27.54 -6.57
CA LYS A 430 14.73 28.17 -7.88
C LYS A 430 15.75 27.55 -8.83
N GLY A 431 15.30 26.70 -9.76
CA GLY A 431 16.17 26.06 -10.77
C GLY A 431 16.62 24.65 -10.37
N LYS A 432 17.88 24.27 -10.64
CA LYS A 432 18.42 22.91 -10.41
C LYS A 432 18.91 22.62 -8.98
N SER A 433 18.61 23.48 -8.01
CA SER A 433 19.09 23.27 -6.63
C SER A 433 18.11 22.37 -5.88
N LEU A 434 18.53 21.18 -5.52
CA LEU A 434 17.78 20.18 -4.76
C LEU A 434 17.76 20.53 -3.26
N VAL A 435 16.83 21.38 -2.82
CA VAL A 435 16.78 21.93 -1.46
C VAL A 435 15.35 21.81 -0.93
N SER A 436 15.14 21.02 0.13
CA SER A 436 13.81 20.76 0.71
C SER A 436 13.49 21.73 1.85
N ASN A 437 12.91 22.88 1.51
CA ASN A 437 12.56 23.94 2.47
C ASN A 437 11.07 24.30 2.38
N LYS A 438 10.25 23.36 1.92
CA LYS A 438 8.81 23.54 1.79
C LYS A 438 8.16 22.63 2.83
N THR A 439 7.33 23.23 3.68
CA THR A 439 6.44 22.49 4.56
C THR A 439 5.59 21.57 3.70
N ALA A 440 5.74 20.27 3.88
CA ALA A 440 5.45 19.29 2.85
C ALA A 440 3.96 18.95 2.71
N ILE A 441 3.10 19.26 3.70
CA ILE A 441 1.79 18.58 3.78
C ILE A 441 0.64 19.51 4.19
N ASP A 442 -0.40 19.58 3.36
CA ASP A 442 -1.79 19.77 3.80
C ASP A 442 -2.44 18.38 3.95
N ALA A 443 -3.08 18.10 5.10
CA ALA A 443 -3.36 16.75 5.63
C ALA A 443 -4.10 15.79 4.68
N GLU A 444 -5.00 16.27 3.84
CA GLU A 444 -5.74 15.40 2.91
C GLU A 444 -5.22 15.53 1.48
N THR A 445 -5.16 16.75 0.94
CA THR A 445 -4.90 16.96 -0.49
C THR A 445 -3.47 16.63 -0.90
N THR A 446 -2.49 16.76 0.00
CA THR A 446 -1.08 16.53 -0.36
C THR A 446 -0.68 15.07 -0.16
N ILE A 447 -1.27 14.39 0.82
CA ILE A 447 -1.03 12.96 1.08
C ILE A 447 -1.58 12.13 -0.08
N ASP A 448 -2.85 12.35 -0.48
CA ASP A 448 -3.45 11.63 -1.62
C ASP A 448 -2.68 11.84 -2.93
N ILE A 449 -2.18 13.06 -3.16
CA ILE A 449 -1.34 13.35 -4.33
C ILE A 449 -0.02 12.60 -4.26
N ILE A 450 0.64 12.56 -3.09
CA ILE A 450 1.90 11.86 -2.89
C ILE A 450 1.71 10.35 -3.06
N LEU A 451 0.65 9.77 -2.49
CA LEU A 451 0.32 8.35 -2.65
C LEU A 451 0.02 8.01 -4.12
N GLY A 452 -0.79 8.83 -4.81
CA GLY A 452 -1.05 8.63 -6.24
C GLY A 452 0.20 8.73 -7.11
N LEU A 453 1.17 9.58 -6.75
CA LEU A 453 2.46 9.66 -7.44
C LEU A 453 3.33 8.42 -7.24
N LEU A 454 3.20 7.72 -6.11
CA LEU A 454 3.93 6.48 -5.83
C LEU A 454 3.34 5.29 -6.59
N GLU A 455 2.02 5.18 -6.67
CA GLU A 455 1.33 4.08 -7.35
C GLU A 455 1.71 3.98 -8.84
N ASP A 456 1.98 5.12 -9.48
CA ASP A 456 2.22 5.19 -10.92
C ASP A 456 3.70 5.00 -11.32
N GLN A 457 4.67 5.21 -10.42
CA GLN A 457 6.08 5.41 -10.80
C GLN A 457 7.15 4.88 -9.82
N ASN A 458 6.81 4.15 -8.77
CA ASN A 458 7.79 3.85 -7.73
C ASN A 458 8.63 2.58 -7.98
N ASP A 459 9.80 2.74 -8.59
CA ASP A 459 10.87 1.72 -8.63
C ASP A 459 11.86 1.84 -7.45
N SER A 460 11.73 2.87 -6.61
CA SER A 460 12.65 3.13 -5.50
C SER A 460 12.13 2.60 -4.16
N TYR A 461 13.07 2.11 -3.35
CA TYR A 461 12.79 1.61 -2.00
C TYR A 461 13.99 1.84 -1.09
N LEU A 462 13.75 2.26 0.16
CA LEU A 462 14.78 2.35 1.18
C LEU A 462 14.29 1.69 2.46
N ARG A 463 14.99 0.66 2.92
CA ARG A 463 14.96 0.19 4.30
C ARG A 463 16.28 0.58 4.95
N LEU A 464 16.23 1.33 6.05
CA LEU A 464 17.42 1.78 6.77
C LEU A 464 17.30 1.44 8.25
N ALA A 465 18.25 0.64 8.75
CA ALA A 465 18.29 0.23 10.14
C ALA A 465 19.55 0.70 10.87
N ALA A 466 19.38 1.18 12.10
CA ALA A 466 20.44 1.28 13.10
C ALA A 466 20.31 0.08 14.07
N TYR A 467 21.27 -0.85 14.03
CA TYR A 467 21.29 -2.04 14.88
C TYR A 467 22.35 -1.90 15.97
N GLY A 468 21.91 -1.84 17.23
CA GLY A 468 22.79 -1.61 18.38
C GLY A 468 23.20 -0.16 18.62
N GLY A 469 22.72 0.76 17.79
CA GLY A 469 22.92 2.21 17.91
C GLY A 469 21.60 2.99 17.85
N ASP A 470 21.71 4.30 17.86
CA ASP A 470 20.60 5.26 17.74
C ASP A 470 20.56 5.85 16.32
N MET A 471 19.38 6.30 15.89
CA MET A 471 19.21 7.04 14.65
C MET A 471 18.92 8.50 14.97
N SER A 472 19.76 9.41 14.51
CA SER A 472 19.63 10.85 14.76
C SER A 472 19.47 11.65 13.48
N LEU A 473 18.60 12.66 13.53
CA LEU A 473 18.46 13.63 12.44
C LEU A 473 19.49 14.75 12.62
N GLY A 474 20.45 14.86 11.70
CA GLY A 474 21.43 15.94 11.67
C GLY A 474 20.79 17.24 11.17
N TYR A 475 21.16 18.38 11.77
CA TYR A 475 20.72 19.74 11.40
C TYR A 475 21.87 20.70 11.02
N SER A 476 23.03 20.15 10.64
CA SER A 476 24.24 20.92 10.30
C SER A 476 23.96 21.97 9.23
N SER A 477 24.22 23.24 9.51
CA SER A 477 24.02 24.33 8.52
C SER A 477 22.57 24.49 8.00
N ALA A 478 21.58 23.82 8.61
CA ALA A 478 20.17 23.92 8.25
C ALA A 478 19.64 25.33 8.56
N THR A 479 18.81 25.86 7.68
CA THR A 479 18.16 27.17 7.89
C THR A 479 16.73 27.04 8.39
N HIS A 480 16.14 25.84 8.37
CA HIS A 480 14.79 25.49 8.83
C HIS A 480 14.84 24.10 9.47
N GLY A 481 13.79 23.77 10.23
CA GLY A 481 13.66 22.47 10.91
C GLY A 481 12.98 21.39 10.08
N ASP A 482 12.65 21.65 8.81
CA ASP A 482 11.93 20.69 7.96
C ASP A 482 12.82 19.50 7.55
N LYS A 483 12.33 18.28 7.80
CA LYS A 483 12.91 17.00 7.37
C LYS A 483 11.88 16.19 6.59
N ASN A 484 12.31 15.62 5.48
CA ASN A 484 11.56 14.78 4.55
C ASN A 484 12.38 13.51 4.39
N LEU A 485 11.80 12.40 4.83
CA LEU A 485 12.42 11.09 4.77
C LEU A 485 11.48 10.13 4.05
N MET A 486 11.96 9.47 3.02
CA MET A 486 11.22 8.43 2.32
C MET A 486 11.94 7.10 2.53
N GLY A 487 11.26 6.13 3.12
CA GLY A 487 11.83 4.85 3.52
C GLY A 487 11.18 4.24 4.77
N ASP A 488 11.53 2.99 5.02
CA ASP A 488 11.22 2.28 6.27
C ASP A 488 12.44 2.34 7.20
N PHE A 489 12.24 2.95 8.38
CA PHE A 489 13.32 3.21 9.33
C PHE A 489 13.20 2.32 10.55
N PHE A 490 14.24 1.54 10.81
CA PHE A 490 14.33 0.65 11.96
C PHE A 490 15.40 1.14 12.93
N VAL A 491 15.06 1.30 14.20
CA VAL A 491 16.03 1.61 15.26
C VAL A 491 15.95 0.52 16.32
N ILE A 492 16.91 -0.39 16.22
CA ILE A 492 16.86 -1.70 16.85
C ILE A 492 17.94 -1.80 17.91
N LYS A 493 17.53 -2.19 19.11
CA LYS A 493 18.49 -2.55 20.16
C LYS A 493 19.24 -3.83 19.77
N ASN A 494 20.54 -3.85 20.01
CA ASN A 494 21.28 -5.11 19.91
C ASN A 494 20.98 -6.03 21.10
N ASP A 495 21.53 -7.24 21.06
CA ASP A 495 21.37 -8.26 22.10
C ASP A 495 21.86 -7.81 23.49
N GLU A 496 22.72 -6.78 23.56
CA GLU A 496 23.19 -6.17 24.80
C GLU A 496 22.25 -5.08 25.34
N GLY A 497 21.19 -4.75 24.59
CA GLY A 497 20.22 -3.70 24.91
C GLY A 497 20.68 -2.27 24.61
N LYS A 498 21.73 -2.08 23.80
CA LYS A 498 22.23 -0.77 23.39
C LYS A 498 21.47 -0.23 22.18
N GLY A 499 21.36 1.10 22.10
CA GLY A 499 20.68 1.81 21.01
C GLY A 499 19.16 1.84 21.14
N GLY A 500 18.49 2.00 19.99
CA GLY A 500 17.04 1.94 19.86
C GLY A 500 16.30 3.28 19.93
N GLN A 501 17.01 4.42 19.92
CA GLN A 501 16.38 5.74 19.98
C GLN A 501 16.35 6.42 18.61
N PHE A 502 15.17 6.88 18.22
CA PHE A 502 15.01 7.79 17.08
C PHE A 502 15.02 9.23 17.63
N LEU A 503 16.06 9.98 17.29
CA LEU A 503 16.37 11.28 17.85
C LEU A 503 16.21 12.38 16.80
N LEU A 504 15.48 13.43 17.12
CA LEU A 504 15.34 14.61 16.25
C LEU A 504 16.57 15.53 16.30
N GLY A 505 17.68 15.10 16.90
CA GLY A 505 18.93 15.86 16.97
C GLY A 505 18.81 17.22 17.68
N ASP A 506 19.83 18.06 17.54
CA ASP A 506 19.85 19.39 18.16
C ASP A 506 19.16 20.45 17.28
N LEU A 507 17.83 20.46 17.30
CA LEU A 507 17.00 21.47 16.63
C LEU A 507 17.30 22.91 17.09
N MET A 508 17.94 23.11 18.26
CA MET A 508 18.31 24.45 18.73
C MET A 508 19.45 25.08 17.92
N THR A 509 20.22 24.26 17.19
CA THR A 509 21.26 24.76 16.27
C THR A 509 20.67 25.45 15.04
N VAL A 510 19.37 25.25 14.75
CA VAL A 510 18.69 25.86 13.61
C VAL A 510 18.35 27.33 13.90
N PRO A 511 18.94 28.31 13.17
CA PRO A 511 18.85 29.74 13.52
C PRO A 511 17.43 30.32 13.60
N ASN A 512 16.49 29.76 12.83
CA ASN A 512 15.10 30.22 12.77
C ASN A 512 14.23 29.65 13.91
N LEU A 513 14.64 28.56 14.55
CA LEU A 513 13.98 27.99 15.74
C LEU A 513 14.49 28.65 17.03
N ALA A 514 15.76 29.05 17.06
CA ALA A 514 16.38 29.77 18.17
C ALA A 514 15.84 31.21 18.39
N ASN A 515 15.02 31.74 17.48
CA ASN A 515 14.42 33.08 17.55
C ASN A 515 12.87 33.02 17.52
N PRO A 516 12.22 32.79 18.68
CA PRO A 516 10.76 32.71 18.77
C PRO A 516 10.11 33.99 18.23
N GLY A 517 9.30 33.89 17.18
CA GLY A 517 8.58 35.02 16.56
C GLY A 517 8.82 35.24 15.06
N GLN A 518 9.75 34.52 14.42
CA GLN A 518 9.97 34.58 12.96
C GLN A 518 9.15 33.58 12.14
N GLY A 519 8.32 32.75 12.79
CA GLY A 519 7.20 32.07 12.14
C GLY A 519 7.54 30.83 11.31
N GLN A 520 8.75 30.27 11.42
CA GLN A 520 9.06 28.95 10.88
C GLN A 520 9.01 27.91 12.00
N PHE A 521 8.30 26.81 11.71
CA PHE A 521 8.03 25.68 12.59
C PHE A 521 8.80 24.48 12.06
N ALA A 522 9.30 23.58 12.92
CA ALA A 522 9.96 22.36 12.46
C ALA A 522 8.91 21.29 12.11
N GLN A 523 9.10 20.62 10.98
CA GLN A 523 8.26 19.51 10.54
C GLN A 523 9.11 18.28 10.21
N LEU A 524 8.66 17.10 10.64
CA LEU A 524 9.15 15.83 10.14
C LEU A 524 8.03 15.21 9.28
N PHE A 525 8.30 15.10 7.98
CA PHE A 525 7.50 14.33 7.05
C PHE A 525 8.21 13.02 6.73
N LEU A 526 7.51 11.91 6.94
CA LEU A 526 7.97 10.58 6.63
C LEU A 526 6.98 9.88 5.71
N LEU A 527 7.49 9.37 4.60
CA LEU A 527 6.76 8.51 3.67
C LEU A 527 7.35 7.10 3.74
N GLY A 528 6.67 6.21 4.44
CA GLY A 528 7.11 4.88 4.85
C GLY A 528 6.74 4.64 6.31
N SER A 529 7.60 3.93 7.04
CA SER A 529 7.37 3.55 8.44
C SER A 529 8.52 3.90 9.38
N ILE A 530 8.21 4.00 10.68
CA ILE A 530 9.21 4.01 11.76
C ILE A 530 8.94 2.83 12.69
N THR A 531 9.97 2.02 12.94
CA THR A 531 10.00 1.05 14.03
C THR A 531 11.13 1.40 15.00
N THR A 532 10.83 1.76 16.23
CA THR A 532 11.84 2.19 17.23
C THR A 532 11.50 1.71 18.64
N TRP A 533 12.49 1.70 19.54
CA TRP A 533 12.18 1.54 20.97
C TRP A 533 11.64 2.86 21.56
N PHE A 534 12.30 3.97 21.23
CA PHE A 534 11.91 5.29 21.75
C PHE A 534 11.97 6.33 20.63
N PHE A 535 10.91 7.14 20.53
CA PHE A 535 10.88 8.31 19.68
C PHE A 535 10.99 9.56 20.57
N ASP A 536 12.11 10.29 20.43
CA ASP A 536 12.38 11.51 21.17
C ASP A 536 11.73 12.73 20.51
N ASN A 537 11.27 13.67 21.33
CA ASN A 537 10.79 14.96 20.88
C ASN A 537 11.37 16.04 21.80
N PRO A 538 12.43 16.73 21.38
CA PRO A 538 13.16 17.62 22.26
C PRO A 538 12.31 18.86 22.58
N THR A 539 12.34 19.26 23.85
CA THR A 539 11.65 20.45 24.34
C THR A 539 12.62 21.58 24.65
N TYR A 540 12.14 22.82 24.57
CA TYR A 540 12.88 24.02 24.94
C TYR A 540 12.13 24.81 26.01
N ILE A 541 12.83 25.15 27.09
CA ILE A 541 12.30 25.99 28.15
C ILE A 541 12.59 27.46 27.81
N THR A 542 11.54 28.24 27.61
CA THR A 542 11.64 29.68 27.36
C THR A 542 12.17 30.44 28.57
N LYS A 543 12.58 31.69 28.35
CA LYS A 543 12.97 32.62 29.45
C LYS A 543 11.87 32.86 30.48
N HIS A 544 10.62 32.54 30.16
CA HIS A 544 9.46 32.67 31.04
C HIS A 544 9.10 31.36 31.76
N GLY A 545 9.88 30.29 31.56
CA GLY A 545 9.65 28.98 32.19
C GLY A 545 8.58 28.14 31.47
N GLU A 546 8.18 28.52 30.27
CA GLU A 546 7.26 27.72 29.43
C GLU A 546 8.07 26.70 28.64
N GLU A 547 7.65 25.44 28.67
CA GLU A 547 8.21 24.37 27.86
C GLU A 547 7.52 24.32 26.49
N ILE A 548 8.31 24.24 25.42
CA ILE A 548 7.84 24.25 24.03
C ILE A 548 8.45 23.06 23.29
N ASP A 549 7.61 22.23 22.69
CA ASP A 549 8.05 21.20 21.74
C ASP A 549 8.75 21.83 20.53
N LEU A 550 9.96 21.36 20.24
CA LEU A 550 10.73 21.87 19.10
C LEU A 550 10.22 21.31 17.77
N LEU A 551 9.69 20.07 17.76
CA LEU A 551 8.96 19.55 16.60
C LEU A 551 7.51 20.02 16.65
N ASN A 552 7.11 20.82 15.67
CA ASN A 552 5.75 21.36 15.64
C ASN A 552 4.79 20.48 14.86
N SER A 553 5.31 19.75 13.87
CA SER A 553 4.51 18.81 13.10
C SER A 553 5.22 17.50 12.83
N LEU A 554 4.53 16.40 13.09
CA LEU A 554 4.91 15.06 12.66
C LEU A 554 3.89 14.56 11.65
N ALA A 555 4.34 14.04 10.52
CA ALA A 555 3.47 13.37 9.58
C ALA A 555 4.14 12.11 9.08
N ILE A 556 3.46 10.99 9.29
CA ILE A 556 3.92 9.67 8.84
C ILE A 556 2.86 9.14 7.88
N VAL A 557 3.28 8.73 6.70
CA VAL A 557 2.41 8.18 5.66
C VAL A 557 2.95 6.82 5.29
N ALA A 558 2.27 5.76 5.72
CA ALA A 558 2.64 4.40 5.36
C ALA A 558 2.55 4.23 3.83
N THR A 559 3.51 3.52 3.25
CA THR A 559 3.58 3.25 1.80
C THR A 559 2.96 1.90 1.42
N GLY A 560 2.37 1.17 2.38
CA GLY A 560 1.61 -0.06 2.17
C GLY A 560 0.18 0.01 2.74
N ASP A 561 -0.69 -0.90 2.28
CA ASP A 561 -2.09 -0.99 2.73
C ASP A 561 -2.11 -1.30 4.24
N SER A 562 -2.77 -0.44 5.03
CA SER A 562 -3.04 -0.69 6.44
C SER A 562 -4.07 -1.80 6.57
N GLY A 563 -3.62 -3.01 6.90
CA GLY A 563 -4.50 -4.14 7.20
C GLY A 563 -5.38 -3.80 8.41
N SER A 564 -6.69 -3.99 8.29
CA SER A 564 -7.67 -3.69 9.34
C SER A 564 -7.57 -4.56 10.61
N SER A 565 -6.57 -5.45 10.70
CA SER A 565 -6.30 -6.29 11.87
C SER A 565 -5.03 -5.83 12.59
N GLY A 566 -5.17 -5.15 13.72
CA GLY A 566 -4.09 -4.71 14.60
C GLY A 566 -3.30 -5.84 15.31
N ASN A 567 -2.96 -6.93 14.61
CA ASN A 567 -2.33 -8.13 15.14
C ASN A 567 -0.79 -8.04 15.26
N GLY A 568 -0.18 -6.89 14.97
CA GLY A 568 1.25 -6.66 15.24
C GLY A 568 2.23 -7.56 14.46
N SER A 569 1.77 -8.31 13.45
CA SER A 569 2.59 -9.14 12.55
C SER A 569 2.88 -8.38 11.25
N SER A 570 4.06 -8.54 10.65
CA SER A 570 4.37 -8.03 9.30
C SER A 570 4.40 -9.10 8.22
N THR A 571 3.87 -10.29 8.48
CA THR A 571 4.02 -11.45 7.59
C THR A 571 3.35 -11.29 6.21
N GLY A 572 2.89 -10.09 5.83
CA GLY A 572 2.28 -9.81 4.53
C GLY A 572 0.99 -10.59 4.27
N ASN A 573 0.48 -11.31 5.28
CA ASN A 573 -0.77 -12.05 5.21
C ASN A 573 -1.99 -11.19 5.54
N ASP A 574 -1.78 -9.95 5.98
CA ASP A 574 -2.82 -9.03 6.44
C ASP A 574 -3.26 -8.04 5.34
N GLY A 575 -3.12 -8.42 4.07
CA GLY A 575 -3.82 -7.71 3.00
C GLY A 575 -5.31 -8.02 3.11
N GLU A 576 -6.17 -6.98 3.12
CA GLU A 576 -7.61 -7.19 3.02
C GLU A 576 -7.85 -7.95 1.70
N LEU A 577 -8.33 -9.19 1.83
CA LEU A 577 -8.80 -9.95 0.68
C LEU A 577 -9.95 -9.15 0.09
N ALA A 578 -9.80 -8.74 -1.17
CA ALA A 578 -10.84 -8.00 -1.86
C ALA A 578 -11.18 -8.68 -3.18
N LEU A 579 -12.41 -8.49 -3.62
CA LEU A 579 -12.82 -8.83 -4.97
C LEU A 579 -12.14 -7.85 -5.94
N LEU A 580 -11.13 -8.32 -6.68
CA LEU A 580 -10.34 -7.50 -7.60
C LEU A 580 -11.02 -7.27 -8.95
N GLY A 581 -11.91 -8.18 -9.34
CA GLY A 581 -12.61 -8.09 -10.62
C GLY A 581 -13.59 -9.22 -10.82
N ILE A 582 -14.56 -8.97 -11.70
CA ILE A 582 -15.61 -9.92 -12.06
C ILE A 582 -15.61 -10.07 -13.57
N GLN A 583 -15.63 -11.32 -14.03
CA GLN A 583 -15.85 -11.68 -15.41
C GLN A 583 -17.17 -12.42 -15.54
N THR A 584 -18.04 -11.95 -16.43
CA THR A 584 -19.34 -12.57 -16.70
C THR A 584 -19.42 -13.01 -18.16
N TRP A 585 -20.19 -14.07 -18.43
CA TRP A 585 -20.14 -14.75 -19.73
C TRP A 585 -21.47 -15.09 -20.33
#